data_AF-A0A7L3L9I7-F1
#
_entry.id   AF-A0A7L3L9I7-F1
#
_cell.length_a   1.000
_cell.length_b   1.000
_cell.length_c   1.000
_cell.angle_alpha   90.00
_cell.angle_beta   90.00
_cell.angle_gamma   90.00
#
_symmetry.space_group_name_H-M   'P 1'
#
loop_
_entity.id
_entity.type
_entity.pdbx_description
1 polymer ?
#
loop_
_entity_poly.entity_id
_entity_poly.type
_entity_poly.pdbx_seq_one_letter_code
_entity_poly.pdbx_strand_id
1 'polypeptide(L)'
;RPNTITHVCWYRNQSLSLSDYLCMIQNQLSGYLLRKFKNSNGWQKLWVVFTNFCLFFYKTHQDDYPLASLPLLGYMVSSPVEADGIQKEYVFKLQFKSHVYFFRAESKYTFER
;
A
#
# COMPACT_ATOMS: atom_id res chain seq x y z
N ARG A 1 5.43 -17.80 -7.06
CA ARG A 1 5.38 -18.21 -5.64
C ARG A 1 4.76 -17.06 -4.87
N PRO A 2 3.69 -17.24 -4.08
CA PRO A 2 3.17 -16.16 -3.25
C PRO A 2 4.23 -15.77 -2.22
N ASN A 3 4.53 -14.48 -2.10
CA ASN A 3 5.46 -13.97 -1.10
C ASN A 3 4.79 -14.06 0.28
N THR A 4 4.92 -15.19 0.97
CA THR A 4 4.37 -15.34 2.33
C THR A 4 5.05 -14.37 3.28
N ILE A 5 4.38 -14.02 4.37
CA ILE A 5 4.91 -13.08 5.36
C ILE A 5 6.26 -13.56 5.93
N THR A 6 6.45 -14.87 6.11
CA THR A 6 7.72 -15.47 6.54
C THR A 6 8.87 -15.20 5.56
N HIS A 7 8.63 -15.30 4.25
CA HIS A 7 9.63 -14.94 3.24
C HIS A 7 9.94 -13.44 3.29
N VAL A 8 8.92 -12.58 3.48
CA VAL A 8 9.13 -11.14 3.57
C VAL A 8 9.96 -10.77 4.79
N CYS A 9 9.67 -11.35 5.96
CA CYS A 9 10.44 -11.17 7.20
C CYS A 9 11.91 -11.54 6.99
N TRP A 10 12.18 -12.69 6.36
CA TRP A 10 13.54 -13.13 6.03
C TRP A 10 14.27 -12.12 5.14
N TYR A 11 13.69 -11.75 3.99
CA TYR A 11 14.33 -10.84 3.05
C TYR A 11 14.52 -9.41 3.57
N ARG A 12 13.70 -8.98 4.54
CA ARG A 12 13.74 -7.63 5.08
C ARG A 12 14.43 -7.53 6.45
N ASN A 13 14.89 -8.65 7.00
CA ASN A 13 15.43 -8.74 8.37
C ASN A 13 14.47 -8.09 9.38
N GLN A 14 13.21 -8.54 9.35
CA GLN A 14 12.14 -8.06 10.21
C GLN A 14 11.55 -9.23 10.97
N SER A 15 11.03 -8.98 12.16
CA SER A 15 10.27 -9.93 12.96
C SER A 15 8.85 -9.38 13.19
N LEU A 16 7.91 -10.29 13.39
CA LEU A 16 6.54 -9.96 13.75
C LEU A 16 6.17 -10.67 15.04
N SER A 17 5.62 -9.89 15.96
CA SER A 17 5.07 -10.35 17.23
C SER A 17 3.60 -10.74 17.08
N LEU A 18 3.06 -11.43 18.09
CA LEU A 18 1.62 -11.70 18.16
C LEU A 18 0.79 -10.41 18.13
N SER A 19 1.25 -9.37 18.82
CA SER A 19 0.60 -8.05 18.82
C SER A 19 0.49 -7.45 17.41
N ASP A 20 1.52 -7.62 16.58
CA ASP A 20 1.48 -7.14 15.18
C ASP A 20 0.40 -7.88 14.40
N TYR A 21 0.30 -9.20 14.56
CA TYR A 21 -0.75 -9.99 13.91
C TYR A 21 -2.16 -9.60 14.39
N LEU A 22 -2.35 -9.39 15.69
CA LEU A 22 -3.65 -8.96 16.24
C LEU A 22 -4.07 -7.60 15.68
N CYS A 23 -3.13 -6.64 15.64
CA CYS A 23 -3.35 -5.34 15.02
C CYS A 23 -3.71 -5.49 13.53
N MET A 24 -2.99 -6.34 12.80
CA MET A 24 -3.26 -6.60 11.38
C MET A 24 -4.66 -7.20 11.15
N ILE A 25 -5.16 -8.07 12.03
CA ILE A 25 -6.51 -8.66 11.89
C ILE A 25 -7.58 -7.57 12.03
N GLN A 26 -7.38 -6.63 12.95
CA GLN A 26 -8.34 -5.55 13.23
C GLN A 26 -8.33 -4.44 12.17
N ASN A 27 -7.23 -4.29 11.42
CA ASN A 27 -7.03 -3.20 10.48
C ASN A 27 -7.09 -3.64 9.01
N GLN A 28 -7.93 -4.63 8.71
CA GLN A 28 -8.19 -5.01 7.32
C GLN A 28 -9.09 -3.98 6.64
N LEU A 29 -8.70 -3.54 5.45
CA LEU A 29 -9.39 -2.48 4.72
C LEU A 29 -9.43 -2.81 3.23
N SER A 30 -10.48 -2.36 2.56
CA SER A 30 -10.57 -2.43 1.11
C SER A 30 -11.25 -1.19 0.56
N GLY A 31 -10.78 -0.69 -0.58
CA GLY A 31 -11.34 0.50 -1.17
C GLY A 31 -10.67 0.89 -2.48
N TYR A 32 -11.30 1.82 -3.20
CA TYR A 32 -10.70 2.40 -4.38
C TYR A 32 -9.66 3.45 -4.01
N LEU A 33 -8.46 3.32 -4.58
CA LEU A 33 -7.39 4.30 -4.49
C LEU A 33 -6.83 4.57 -5.89
N LEU A 34 -6.28 5.76 -6.09
CA LEU A 34 -5.40 6.01 -7.24
C LEU A 34 -3.96 5.71 -6.82
N ARG A 35 -3.24 4.93 -7.62
CA ARG A 35 -1.80 4.66 -7.43
C ARG A 35 -0.97 5.36 -8.50
N LYS A 36 0.18 5.91 -8.11
CA LYS A 36 1.22 6.44 -9.00
C LYS A 36 2.59 5.96 -8.54
N PHE A 37 3.41 5.48 -9.47
CA PHE A 37 4.83 5.22 -9.22
C PHE A 37 5.62 6.52 -9.34
N LYS A 38 6.75 6.63 -8.62
CA LYS A 38 7.64 7.81 -8.65
C LYS A 38 7.92 8.33 -10.05
N ASN A 39 8.27 7.45 -10.98
CA ASN A 39 8.68 7.81 -12.34
C ASN A 39 7.58 7.57 -13.40
N SER A 40 6.32 7.36 -12.98
CA SER A 40 5.20 7.18 -13.91
C SER A 40 4.44 8.48 -14.10
N ASN A 41 3.95 8.77 -15.31
CA ASN A 41 3.22 10.02 -15.56
C ASN A 41 1.75 9.97 -15.09
N GLY A 42 1.13 8.79 -15.05
CA GLY A 42 -0.30 8.63 -14.77
C GLY A 42 -0.65 8.16 -13.36
N TRP A 43 -1.90 8.42 -12.98
CA TRP A 43 -2.56 7.80 -11.83
C TRP A 43 -3.43 6.65 -12.31
N GLN A 44 -3.38 5.51 -11.61
CA GLN A 44 -4.16 4.32 -11.93
C GLN A 44 -5.21 4.09 -10.83
N LYS A 45 -6.51 4.14 -11.17
CA LYS A 45 -7.58 3.73 -10.24
C LYS A 45 -7.58 2.22 -10.10
N LEU A 46 -7.50 1.75 -8.85
CA LEU A 46 -7.44 0.34 -8.50
C LEU A 46 -8.35 0.08 -7.31
N TRP A 47 -8.96 -1.10 -7.28
CA TRP A 47 -9.50 -1.63 -6.03
C TRP A 47 -8.34 -2.21 -5.23
N VAL A 48 -8.14 -1.71 -4.02
CA VAL A 48 -7.01 -2.09 -3.17
C VAL A 48 -7.54 -2.81 -1.94
N VAL A 49 -6.98 -3.98 -1.64
CA VAL A 49 -7.27 -4.73 -0.42
C VAL A 49 -6.01 -4.74 0.43
N PHE A 50 -6.10 -4.24 1.66
CA PHE A 50 -5.06 -4.30 2.68
C PHE A 50 -5.37 -5.40 3.69
N THR A 51 -4.55 -6.44 3.70
CA THR A 51 -4.62 -7.55 4.66
C THR A 51 -3.27 -8.27 4.69
N ASN A 52 -2.97 -9.05 5.72
CA ASN A 52 -1.75 -9.86 5.79
C ASN A 52 -0.46 -9.04 5.54
N PHE A 53 -0.41 -7.81 6.09
CA PHE A 53 0.68 -6.84 5.90
C PHE A 53 1.00 -6.53 4.43
N CYS A 54 0.01 -6.66 3.55
CA CYS A 54 0.18 -6.58 2.10
C CYS A 54 -0.96 -5.79 1.45
N LEU A 55 -0.64 -5.00 0.43
CA LEU A 55 -1.64 -4.44 -0.47
C LEU A 55 -1.80 -5.35 -1.68
N PHE A 56 -3.03 -5.74 -1.97
CA PHE A 56 -3.41 -6.46 -3.18
C PHE A 56 -4.15 -5.51 -4.12
N PHE A 57 -3.73 -5.45 -5.37
CA PHE A 57 -4.26 -4.52 -6.37
C PHE A 57 -5.11 -5.26 -7.38
N TYR A 58 -6.36 -4.87 -7.54
CA TYR A 58 -7.30 -5.39 -8.52
C TYR A 58 -7.71 -4.27 -9.48
N LYS A 59 -8.12 -4.62 -10.71
CA LYS A 59 -8.65 -3.63 -11.66
C LYS A 59 -10.01 -3.14 -11.17
N THR A 60 -10.83 -4.06 -10.68
CA THR A 60 -12.15 -3.80 -10.10
C THR A 60 -12.39 -4.62 -8.83
N HIS A 61 -13.43 -4.30 -8.07
CA HIS A 61 -13.81 -5.05 -6.86
C HIS A 61 -14.43 -6.42 -7.18
N GLN A 62 -14.74 -6.71 -8.44
CA GLN A 62 -15.35 -7.96 -8.91
C GLN A 62 -14.32 -8.96 -9.44
N ASP A 63 -13.05 -8.55 -9.54
CA ASP A 63 -12.00 -9.41 -10.06
C ASP A 63 -11.61 -10.48 -9.03
N ASP A 64 -11.51 -11.74 -9.46
CA ASP A 64 -11.18 -12.87 -8.58
C ASP A 64 -9.70 -12.92 -8.18
N TYR A 65 -8.81 -12.33 -8.99
CA TYR A 65 -7.36 -12.39 -8.79
C TYR A 65 -6.70 -11.01 -8.86
N PRO A 66 -5.72 -10.72 -7.99
CA PRO A 66 -5.03 -9.45 -8.00
C PRO A 66 -4.06 -9.35 -9.19
N LEU A 67 -3.96 -8.15 -9.77
CA LEU A 67 -2.95 -7.77 -10.75
C LEU A 67 -1.53 -7.82 -10.16
N ALA A 68 -1.39 -7.43 -8.90
CA ALA A 68 -0.12 -7.38 -8.19
C ALA A 68 -0.34 -7.35 -6.67
N SER A 69 0.74 -7.62 -5.93
CA SER A 69 0.78 -7.49 -4.47
C SER A 69 2.00 -6.68 -4.03
N LEU A 70 1.86 -5.86 -2.98
CA LEU A 70 2.94 -5.10 -2.37
C LEU A 70 3.00 -5.38 -0.86
N PRO A 71 3.95 -6.23 -0.41
CA PRO A 71 4.19 -6.43 1.02
C PRO A 71 4.73 -5.15 1.67
N LEU A 72 4.14 -4.74 2.78
CA LEU A 72 4.38 -3.44 3.42
C LEU A 72 5.38 -3.48 4.58
N LEU A 73 5.84 -4.65 5.03
CA LEU A 73 6.74 -4.74 6.18
C LEU A 73 8.03 -3.91 5.99
N GLY A 74 8.24 -2.85 6.77
CA GLY A 74 9.37 -1.93 6.62
C GLY A 74 9.14 -0.76 5.65
N TYR A 75 7.98 -0.65 5.00
CA TYR A 75 7.58 0.59 4.33
C TYR A 75 7.25 1.67 5.36
N MET A 76 7.69 2.89 5.08
CA MET A 76 7.31 4.08 5.82
C MET A 76 6.15 4.79 5.11
N VAL A 77 5.19 5.27 5.90
CA VAL A 77 4.09 6.13 5.45
C VAL A 77 4.48 7.58 5.72
N SER A 78 4.34 8.46 4.73
CA SER A 78 4.53 9.90 4.92
C SER A 78 3.65 10.70 3.97
N SER A 79 3.60 12.02 4.15
CA SER A 79 3.07 12.91 3.12
C SER A 79 4.09 13.07 1.97
N PRO A 80 3.65 13.32 0.72
CA PRO A 80 4.53 13.76 -0.35
C PRO A 80 5.25 15.07 0.03
N VAL A 81 6.48 15.23 -0.44
CA VAL A 81 7.25 16.49 -0.32
C VAL A 81 7.21 17.26 -1.65
N GLU A 82 7.63 18.53 -1.63
CA GLU A 82 7.66 19.37 -2.85
C GLU A 82 8.43 18.72 -4.00
N ALA A 83 9.58 18.10 -3.69
CA ALA A 83 10.42 17.40 -4.68
C ALA A 83 9.75 16.17 -5.32
N ASP A 84 8.66 15.64 -4.73
CA ASP A 84 7.88 14.55 -5.33
C ASP A 84 6.98 15.06 -6.48
N GLY A 85 6.77 16.37 -6.60
CA GLY A 85 5.98 16.97 -7.69
C GLY A 85 4.50 16.58 -7.65
N ILE A 86 3.95 16.28 -6.47
CA ILE A 86 2.57 15.84 -6.30
C ILE A 86 1.67 17.01 -5.88
N GLN A 87 0.86 17.50 -6.82
CA GLN A 87 -0.10 18.59 -6.60
C GLN A 87 -1.53 18.05 -6.50
N LYS A 88 -1.76 17.09 -5.61
CA LYS A 88 -3.09 16.53 -5.33
C LYS A 88 -3.30 16.39 -3.83
N GLU A 89 -4.53 16.65 -3.40
CA GLU A 89 -4.97 16.42 -2.02
C GLU A 89 -5.20 14.93 -1.74
N TYR A 90 -5.18 14.59 -0.45
CA TYR A 90 -5.44 13.24 0.07
C TYR A 90 -4.46 12.18 -0.45
N VAL A 91 -3.20 12.58 -0.58
CA VAL A 91 -2.12 11.70 -1.04
C VAL A 91 -1.21 11.31 0.11
N PHE A 92 -0.94 10.01 0.24
CA PHE A 92 0.11 9.48 1.09
C PHE A 92 1.18 8.80 0.23
N LYS A 93 2.40 8.78 0.76
CA LYS A 93 3.59 8.20 0.17
C LYS A 93 3.96 6.96 0.95
N LEU A 94 4.20 5.86 0.22
CA LEU A 94 4.81 4.64 0.75
C LEU A 94 6.22 4.53 0.21
N GLN A 95 7.21 4.47 1.10
CA GLN A 95 8.62 4.36 0.72
C GLN A 95 9.32 3.22 1.46
N PHE A 96 10.07 2.42 0.72
CA PHE A 96 11.01 1.44 1.25
C PHE A 96 12.26 1.40 0.37
N LYS A 97 13.41 1.80 0.93
CA LYS A 97 14.66 1.97 0.18
C LYS A 97 14.44 2.87 -1.05
N SER A 98 14.73 2.36 -2.25
CA SER A 98 14.52 3.06 -3.53
C SER A 98 13.09 2.95 -4.08
N HIS A 99 12.23 2.09 -3.50
CA HIS A 99 10.86 1.93 -3.96
C HIS A 99 9.95 3.00 -3.37
N VAL A 100 9.31 3.78 -4.23
CA VAL A 100 8.41 4.87 -3.85
C VAL A 100 7.10 4.78 -4.62
N TYR A 101 6.00 4.80 -3.88
CA TYR A 101 4.63 4.78 -4.39
C TYR A 101 3.84 5.93 -3.78
N PHE A 102 2.92 6.49 -4.56
CA PHE A 102 1.95 7.47 -4.11
C PHE A 102 0.56 6.90 -4.26
N PHE A 103 -0.26 7.11 -3.24
CA PHE A 103 -1.64 6.67 -3.19
C PHE A 103 -2.54 7.84 -2.85
N ARG A 104 -3.63 8.00 -3.61
CA ARG A 104 -4.63 9.04 -3.36
C ARG A 104 -5.96 8.41 -3.00
N ALA A 105 -6.53 8.86 -1.89
CA ALA A 105 -7.90 8.53 -1.50
C ALA A 105 -8.92 9.49 -2.15
N GLU A 106 -10.18 9.09 -2.22
CA GLU A 106 -11.23 9.89 -2.88
C GLU A 106 -11.71 11.06 -1.99
N SER A 107 -11.61 10.92 -0.67
CA SER A 107 -12.06 11.91 0.31
C SER A 107 -11.10 12.03 1.49
N LYS A 108 -11.22 13.13 2.26
CA LYS A 108 -10.53 13.33 3.54
C LYS A 108 -10.81 12.19 4.53
N TYR A 109 -12.08 11.78 4.66
CA TYR A 109 -12.47 10.71 5.56
C TYR A 109 -11.74 9.39 5.24
N THR A 110 -11.72 8.99 3.96
CA THR A 110 -11.01 7.79 3.51
C THR A 110 -9.49 7.90 3.57
N PHE A 111 -8.96 9.12 3.63
CA PHE A 111 -7.52 9.37 3.75
C PHE A 111 -7.01 9.23 5.19
N GLU A 112 -7.86 9.56 6.17
CA GLU A 112 -7.53 9.53 7.59
C GLU A 112 -7.76 8.15 8.25
N ARG A 113 -8.43 7.23 7.54
CA ARG A 113 -8.65 5.84 7.98
C ARG A 113 -7.48 4.92 7.65
#